data_AF-A0A8T9QA25-F1
#
_entry.id   AF-A0A8T9QA25-F1
#
_cell.length_a   1.000
_cell.length_b   1.000
_cell.length_c   1.000
_cell.angle_alpha   90.00
_cell.angle_beta   90.00
_cell.angle_gamma   90.00
#
_symmetry.space_group_name_H-M   'P 1'
#
loop_
_entity.id
_entity.type
_entity.pdbx_description
1 polymer ?
#
loop_
_entity_poly.entity_id
_entity_poly.type
_entity_poly.pdbx_seq_one_letter_code
_entity_poly.pdbx_strand_id
1 'polypeptide(L)'
;MLPKTKMMMHETEGGVKVEVRTTADGSSTLYVPALDEHYHSTHGALREAQHVYLAAGLEPHLTEPKPVRVLEIGFGTGLNALLTLQRSLSASQIIEYDTLEKYPLPPTVIQSLGVERYVLNPELLAFHEYLHAAPGTKWCT
;
A
#
# COMPACT_ATOMS: atom_id res chain seq x y z
N MET A 1 3.44 -28.07 -18.26
CA MET A 1 4.12 -27.73 -17.00
C MET A 1 4.50 -26.26 -17.08
N LEU A 2 3.81 -25.38 -16.35
CA LEU A 2 4.24 -23.99 -16.20
C LEU A 2 5.50 -23.97 -15.32
N PRO A 3 6.53 -23.17 -15.65
CA PRO A 3 7.73 -23.09 -14.83
C PRO A 3 7.33 -22.55 -13.45
N LYS A 4 7.75 -23.24 -12.39
CA LYS A 4 7.64 -22.72 -11.03
C LYS A 4 8.51 -21.48 -10.95
N THR A 5 7.92 -20.29 -11.02
CA THR A 5 8.60 -19.04 -10.70
C THR A 5 9.28 -19.23 -9.34
N LYS A 6 10.60 -19.09 -9.30
CA LYS A 6 11.37 -19.15 -8.05
C LYS A 6 10.86 -18.01 -7.16
N MET A 7 10.01 -18.34 -6.18
CA MET A 7 9.46 -17.35 -5.26
C MET A 7 10.61 -16.78 -4.44
N MET A 8 10.87 -15.49 -4.59
CA MET A 8 11.92 -14.80 -3.84
C MET A 8 11.37 -14.52 -2.43
N MET A 9 12.03 -15.11 -1.43
CA MET A 9 11.78 -14.86 -0.03
C MET A 9 12.62 -13.66 0.39
N HIS A 10 12.01 -12.68 1.04
CA HIS A 10 12.72 -11.52 1.55
C HIS A 10 12.55 -11.42 3.06
N GLU A 11 13.57 -10.91 3.74
CA GLU A 11 13.58 -10.72 5.19
C GLU A 11 13.50 -9.22 5.49
N THR A 12 12.55 -8.81 6.33
CA THR A 12 12.45 -7.43 6.81
C THR A 12 13.46 -7.16 7.92
N GLU A 13 13.65 -5.89 8.30
CA GLU A 13 14.56 -5.50 9.40
C GLU A 13 14.23 -6.16 10.75
N GLY A 14 13.01 -6.67 10.92
CA GLY A 14 12.58 -7.44 12.10
C GLY A 14 12.77 -8.95 12.01
N GLY A 15 13.41 -9.47 10.96
CA GLY A 15 13.54 -10.91 10.71
C GLY A 15 12.24 -11.58 10.22
N VAL A 16 11.22 -10.78 9.85
CA VAL A 16 9.96 -11.31 9.32
C VAL A 16 10.17 -11.64 7.85
N LYS A 17 9.94 -12.91 7.49
CA LYS A 17 10.00 -13.35 6.10
C LYS A 17 8.69 -13.01 5.39
N VAL A 18 8.81 -12.36 4.24
CA VAL A 18 7.68 -12.00 3.38
C VAL A 18 7.90 -12.50 1.96
N GLU A 19 6.80 -12.85 1.31
CA GLU A 19 6.73 -13.21 -0.10
C GLU A 19 5.79 -12.25 -0.83
N VAL A 20 6.24 -11.69 -1.96
CA VAL A 20 5.32 -10.98 -2.85
C VAL A 20 4.47 -11.99 -3.61
N ARG A 21 3.14 -11.83 -3.56
CA ARG A 21 2.18 -12.66 -4.29
C ARG A 21 1.22 -11.81 -5.10
N THR A 22 0.82 -12.30 -6.27
CA THR A 22 -0.22 -11.67 -7.09
C THR A 22 -1.60 -12.13 -6.60
N THR A 23 -2.51 -11.18 -6.43
CA THR A 23 -3.92 -11.41 -6.07
C THR A 23 -4.78 -11.59 -7.33
N ALA A 24 -6.05 -11.96 -7.16
CA ALA A 24 -6.94 -12.28 -8.30
C ALA A 24 -7.26 -11.06 -9.20
N ASP A 25 -7.10 -9.83 -8.73
CA ASP A 25 -7.25 -8.62 -9.57
C ASP A 25 -5.94 -8.17 -10.25
N GLY A 26 -4.86 -8.94 -10.11
CA GLY A 26 -3.55 -8.65 -10.69
C GLY A 26 -2.66 -7.75 -9.83
N SER A 27 -3.18 -7.19 -8.74
CA SER A 27 -2.38 -6.41 -7.79
C SER A 27 -1.55 -7.30 -6.85
N SER A 28 -0.48 -6.75 -6.28
CA SER A 28 0.39 -7.48 -5.37
C SER A 28 -0.04 -7.38 -3.91
N THR A 29 0.17 -8.46 -3.18
CA THR A 29 0.07 -8.55 -1.72
C THR A 29 1.36 -9.13 -1.15
N LEU A 30 1.53 -9.04 0.17
CA LEU A 30 2.59 -9.73 0.90
C LEU A 30 2.00 -10.91 1.66
N TYR A 31 2.68 -12.04 1.63
CA TYR A 31 2.37 -13.21 2.45
C TYR A 31 3.45 -13.39 3.52
N VAL A 32 3.02 -13.66 4.76
CA VAL A 32 3.88 -13.91 5.91
C VAL A 32 3.79 -15.40 6.27
N PRO A 33 4.74 -16.25 5.85
CA PRO A 33 4.67 -17.69 6.11
C PRO A 33 4.62 -18.05 7.60
N ALA A 34 5.22 -17.22 8.45
CA ALA A 34 5.23 -17.44 9.91
C ALA A 34 3.85 -17.29 10.56
N LEU A 35 2.94 -16.54 9.93
CA LEU A 35 1.57 -16.29 10.41
C LEU A 35 0.51 -17.00 9.56
N ASP A 36 0.90 -17.53 8.39
CA ASP A 36 -0.01 -18.00 7.33
C ASP A 36 -1.06 -16.94 6.91
N GLU A 37 -0.62 -15.67 6.88
CA GLU A 37 -1.49 -14.52 6.62
C GLU A 37 -1.00 -13.67 5.44
N HIS A 38 -1.94 -12.97 4.80
CA HIS A 38 -1.68 -12.00 3.75
C HIS A 38 -1.94 -10.57 4.23
N TYR A 39 -1.14 -9.60 3.79
CA TYR A 39 -1.32 -8.18 4.12
C TYR A 39 -2.62 -7.60 3.53
N HIS A 40 -3.03 -8.11 2.37
CA HIS A 40 -4.28 -7.77 1.68
C HIS A 40 -4.98 -9.05 1.23
N SER A 41 -6.29 -8.95 1.00
CA SER A 41 -7.15 -10.00 0.47
C SER A 41 -6.57 -10.62 -0.80
N THR A 42 -6.60 -11.94 -0.86
CA THR A 42 -6.20 -12.72 -2.04
C THR A 42 -7.14 -12.50 -3.24
N HIS A 43 -8.35 -11.98 -3.00
CA HIS A 43 -9.32 -11.64 -4.04
C HIS A 43 -8.95 -10.36 -4.81
N GLY A 44 -8.06 -9.52 -4.26
CA GLY A 44 -7.61 -8.30 -4.92
C GLY A 44 -7.21 -7.20 -3.93
N ALA A 45 -5.93 -6.86 -3.86
CA ALA A 45 -5.44 -5.80 -2.97
C ALA A 45 -5.88 -4.41 -3.45
N LEU A 46 -5.84 -4.16 -4.77
CA LEU A 46 -6.32 -2.91 -5.35
C LEU A 46 -7.82 -2.75 -5.15
N ARG A 47 -8.60 -3.80 -5.40
CA ARG A 47 -10.05 -3.78 -5.16
C ARG A 47 -10.38 -3.53 -3.70
N GLU A 48 -9.70 -4.20 -2.77
CA GLU A 48 -9.90 -3.97 -1.35
C GLU A 48 -9.61 -2.51 -0.96
N ALA A 49 -8.47 -1.97 -1.39
CA ALA A 49 -8.10 -0.58 -1.13
C ALA A 49 -9.12 0.42 -1.71
N GLN A 50 -9.67 0.16 -2.91
CA GLN A 50 -10.69 1.01 -3.50
C GLN A 50 -12.04 0.93 -2.77
N HIS A 51 -12.51 -0.27 -2.44
CA HIS A 51 -13.86 -0.46 -1.92
C HIS A 51 -13.94 -0.28 -0.40
N VAL A 52 -13.02 -0.91 0.34
CA VAL A 52 -13.03 -0.91 1.80
C VAL A 52 -12.37 0.35 2.32
N TYR A 53 -11.14 0.63 1.86
CA TYR A 53 -10.37 1.75 2.41
C TYR A 53 -10.88 3.10 1.90
N LEU A 54 -10.93 3.33 0.58
CA LEU A 54 -11.37 4.61 0.03
C LEU A 54 -12.89 4.79 0.13
N ALA A 55 -13.67 3.96 -0.58
CA ALA A 55 -15.10 4.21 -0.75
C ALA A 55 -15.89 4.10 0.56
N ALA A 56 -15.61 3.10 1.40
CA ALA A 56 -16.28 2.93 2.68
C ALA A 56 -15.58 3.67 3.84
N GLY A 57 -14.25 3.78 3.82
CA GLY A 57 -13.47 4.37 4.91
C GLY A 57 -13.27 5.88 4.77
N LEU A 58 -12.78 6.37 3.62
CA LEU A 58 -12.37 7.77 3.45
C LEU A 58 -13.49 8.68 2.90
N GLU A 59 -14.17 8.27 1.82
CA GLU A 59 -15.15 9.11 1.11
C GLU A 59 -16.26 9.69 2.00
N PRO A 60 -16.83 8.96 2.98
CA PRO A 60 -17.85 9.53 3.86
C PRO A 60 -17.39 10.77 4.62
N HIS A 61 -16.08 10.89 4.86
CA HIS A 61 -15.47 12.02 5.57
C HIS A 61 -15.09 13.19 4.65
N LEU A 62 -15.12 13.02 3.32
CA LEU A 62 -14.82 14.06 2.33
C LEU A 62 -16.06 14.87 1.91
N THR A 63 -17.09 14.91 2.76
CA THR A 63 -18.39 15.55 2.45
C THR A 63 -18.49 16.99 2.96
N GLU A 64 -17.72 17.35 3.99
CA GLU A 64 -17.69 18.71 4.57
C GLU A 64 -16.37 19.43 4.24
N PRO A 65 -16.35 20.77 4.12
CA PRO A 65 -15.13 21.53 3.84
C PRO A 65 -14.26 21.68 5.10
N LYS A 66 -13.81 20.55 5.65
CA LYS A 66 -12.91 20.48 6.81
C LYS A 66 -11.77 19.51 6.50
N PRO A 67 -10.56 19.74 7.06
CA PRO A 67 -9.47 18.78 6.94
C PRO A 67 -9.86 17.41 7.50
N VAL A 68 -9.41 16.36 6.83
CA VAL A 68 -9.55 14.97 7.28
C VAL A 68 -8.18 14.47 7.72
N ARG A 69 -8.12 13.81 8.88
CA ARG A 69 -6.92 13.15 9.40
C ARG A 69 -7.09 11.64 9.32
N VAL A 70 -6.14 10.99 8.69
CA VAL A 70 -6.10 9.54 8.54
C VAL A 70 -4.90 9.01 9.31
N LEU A 71 -5.12 8.01 10.15
CA LEU A 71 -4.06 7.22 10.78
C LEU A 71 -4.14 5.79 10.27
N GLU A 72 -3.10 5.34 9.59
CA GLU A 72 -2.90 3.96 9.18
C GLU A 72 -1.94 3.24 10.13
N ILE A 73 -2.33 2.04 10.58
CA ILE A 73 -1.46 1.15 11.35
C ILE A 73 -1.06 0.00 10.43
N GLY A 74 0.23 -0.08 10.11
CA GLY A 74 0.78 -1.01 9.12
C GLY A 74 0.81 -0.39 7.72
N PHE A 75 1.85 0.40 7.43
CA PHE A 75 2.04 0.99 6.11
C PHE A 75 2.15 -0.07 5.01
N GLY A 76 2.82 -1.19 5.30
CA GLY A 76 2.91 -2.35 4.43
C GLY A 76 3.35 -2.01 3.00
N THR A 77 2.52 -2.32 2.01
CA THR A 77 2.82 -2.07 0.60
C THR A 77 2.78 -0.60 0.21
N GLY A 78 2.20 0.27 1.05
CA GLY A 78 1.95 1.68 0.77
C GLY A 78 0.79 1.95 -0.19
N LEU A 79 -0.01 0.93 -0.54
CA LEU A 79 -1.08 1.05 -1.53
C LEU A 79 -2.19 2.02 -1.10
N ASN A 80 -2.64 1.92 0.16
CA ASN A 80 -3.69 2.81 0.67
C ASN A 80 -3.23 4.28 0.68
N ALA A 81 -2.01 4.54 1.14
CA ALA A 81 -1.42 5.87 1.14
C ALA A 81 -1.31 6.43 -0.29
N LEU A 82 -0.87 5.61 -1.24
CA LEU A 82 -0.74 6.02 -2.64
C LEU A 82 -2.08 6.37 -3.29
N LEU A 83 -3.10 5.53 -3.07
CA LEU A 83 -4.44 5.80 -3.58
C LEU A 83 -5.12 6.97 -2.84
N THR A 84 -4.79 7.20 -1.57
CA THR A 84 -5.24 8.37 -0.82
C THR A 84 -4.63 9.65 -1.38
N LEU A 85 -3.32 9.64 -1.69
CA LEU A 85 -2.66 10.74 -2.38
C LEU A 85 -3.31 11.00 -3.75
N GLN A 86 -3.60 9.97 -4.53
CA GLN A 86 -4.34 10.13 -5.78
C GLN A 86 -5.70 10.80 -5.56
N ARG A 87 -6.42 10.39 -4.52
CA ARG A 87 -7.75 10.91 -4.21
C ARG A 87 -7.71 12.36 -3.71
N SER A 88 -6.65 12.77 -3.01
CA SER A 88 -6.50 14.13 -2.50
C SER A 88 -6.36 15.16 -3.63
N LEU A 89 -5.78 14.76 -4.78
CA LEU A 89 -5.67 15.62 -5.97
C LEU A 89 -7.01 16.13 -6.51
N SER A 90 -8.12 15.43 -6.21
CA SER A 90 -9.48 15.81 -6.60
C SER A 90 -10.40 16.10 -5.40
N ALA A 91 -9.87 16.05 -4.17
CA ALA A 91 -10.62 16.41 -2.97
C ALA A 91 -10.64 17.93 -2.79
N SER A 92 -11.74 18.45 -2.24
CA SER A 92 -11.79 19.87 -1.82
C SER A 92 -11.21 20.07 -0.40
N GLN A 93 -10.98 18.97 0.31
CA GLN A 93 -10.47 18.91 1.66
C GLN A 93 -8.97 18.60 1.65
N ILE A 94 -8.27 19.17 2.64
CA ILE A 94 -6.92 18.77 3.00
C ILE A 94 -6.99 17.37 3.65
N ILE A 95 -6.11 16.46 3.24
CA ILE A 95 -6.03 15.11 3.80
C ILE A 95 -4.66 14.95 4.43
N GLU A 96 -4.62 14.93 5.76
CA GLU A 96 -3.39 14.69 6.52
C GLU A 96 -3.29 13.19 6.80
N TYR A 97 -2.19 12.56 6.36
CA TYR A 97 -2.01 11.11 6.40
C TYR A 97 -0.83 10.73 7.29
N ASP A 98 -1.14 10.07 8.40
CA ASP A 98 -0.20 9.49 9.33
C ASP A 98 -0.17 7.98 9.15
N THR A 99 1.02 7.38 9.17
CA THR A 99 1.16 5.92 9.17
C THR A 99 2.26 5.47 10.12
N LEU A 100 2.10 4.28 10.67
CA LEU A 100 3.07 3.62 11.53
C LEU A 100 3.40 2.24 10.96
N GLU A 101 4.69 1.95 10.80
CA GLU A 101 5.17 0.64 10.36
C GLU A 101 6.26 0.15 11.30
N LYS A 102 6.05 -1.04 11.85
CA LYS A 102 7.00 -1.64 12.80
C LYS A 102 8.15 -2.32 12.08
N TYR A 103 7.89 -2.88 10.89
CA TYR A 103 8.88 -3.61 10.11
C TYR A 103 8.86 -3.11 8.66
N PRO A 104 9.53 -1.98 8.37
CA PRO A 104 9.61 -1.44 7.01
C PRO A 104 10.11 -2.49 6.02
N LEU A 105 9.54 -2.46 4.82
CA LEU A 105 9.91 -3.40 3.77
C LEU A 105 11.29 -3.03 3.20
N PRO A 106 12.15 -4.01 2.93
CA PRO A 106 13.42 -3.74 2.29
C PRO A 106 13.19 -3.26 0.83
N PRO A 107 14.07 -2.43 0.26
CA PRO A 107 13.94 -1.92 -1.11
C PRO A 107 13.72 -3.02 -2.17
N THR A 108 14.30 -4.20 -1.96
CA THR A 108 14.14 -5.36 -2.87
C THR A 108 12.71 -5.90 -2.90
N VAL A 109 11.97 -5.86 -1.78
CA VAL A 109 10.55 -6.21 -1.73
C VAL A 109 9.72 -5.15 -2.41
N ILE A 110 9.99 -3.87 -2.11
CA ILE A 110 9.24 -2.74 -2.66
C ILE A 110 9.29 -2.77 -4.20
N GLN A 111 10.49 -2.96 -4.77
CA GLN A 111 10.67 -3.09 -6.22
C GLN A 111 9.94 -4.31 -6.80
N SER A 112 9.81 -5.39 -6.02
CA SER A 112 9.13 -6.62 -6.45
C SER A 112 7.60 -6.51 -6.40
N LEU A 113 7.02 -5.48 -5.77
CA LEU A 113 5.57 -5.25 -5.74
C LEU A 113 5.02 -5.01 -7.15
N GLY A 114 5.81 -4.40 -8.04
CA GLY A 114 5.41 -4.13 -9.42
C GLY A 114 4.10 -3.34 -9.50
N VAL A 115 4.03 -2.24 -8.73
CA VAL A 115 2.85 -1.38 -8.55
C VAL A 115 2.41 -0.74 -9.86
N GLU A 116 3.35 -0.48 -10.76
CA GLU A 116 3.14 0.03 -12.12
C GLU A 116 2.25 -0.84 -13.00
N ARG A 117 2.04 -2.12 -12.62
CA ARG A 117 1.11 -3.01 -13.33
C ARG A 117 -0.36 -2.67 -13.10
N TYR A 118 -0.68 -1.96 -12.03
CA TYR A 118 -2.06 -1.69 -11.60
C TYR A 118 -2.31 -0.25 -11.10
N VAL A 119 -1.26 0.55 -10.91
CA VAL A 119 -1.33 2.01 -10.79
C VAL A 119 -0.62 2.63 -11.98
N LEU A 120 -1.39 3.21 -12.91
CA LEU A 120 -0.89 3.62 -14.22
C LEU A 120 -0.47 5.11 -14.29
N ASN A 121 -0.68 5.88 -13.22
CA ASN A 121 -0.26 7.28 -13.17
C ASN A 121 1.24 7.37 -12.83
N PRO A 122 2.11 7.84 -13.73
CA PRO A 122 3.55 7.90 -13.50
C PRO A 122 3.96 8.80 -12.34
N GLU A 123 3.21 9.88 -12.07
CA GLU A 123 3.51 10.79 -10.96
C GLU A 123 3.35 10.07 -9.62
N LEU A 124 2.29 9.24 -9.49
CA LEU A 124 2.06 8.42 -8.30
C LEU A 124 3.17 7.38 -8.11
N LEU A 125 3.67 6.77 -9.18
CA LEU A 125 4.74 5.78 -9.06
C LEU A 125 6.02 6.40 -8.46
N ALA A 126 6.36 7.63 -8.83
CA ALA A 126 7.47 8.34 -8.20
C ALA A 126 7.20 8.56 -6.70
N PHE A 127 5.97 8.93 -6.33
CA PHE A 127 5.59 9.08 -4.92
C PHE A 127 5.68 7.77 -4.14
N HIS A 128 5.37 6.61 -4.73
CA HIS A 128 5.48 5.33 -4.03
C HIS A 128 6.89 5.07 -3.49
N GLU A 129 7.93 5.35 -4.28
CA GLU A 129 9.32 5.26 -3.82
C GLU A 129 9.62 6.25 -2.70
N TYR A 130 9.16 7.50 -2.84
CA TYR A 130 9.32 8.52 -1.79
C TYR A 130 8.61 8.14 -0.49
N LEU A 131 7.43 7.54 -0.57
CA LEU A 131 6.66 7.11 0.60
C LEU A 131 7.45 6.08 1.43
N HIS A 132 8.14 5.15 0.76
CA HIS A 132 8.98 4.13 1.41
C HIS A 132 10.35 4.65 1.86
N ALA A 133 10.87 5.69 1.21
CA ALA A 133 12.16 6.30 1.57
C ALA A 133 12.07 7.32 2.71
N ALA A 134 10.86 7.75 3.08
CA ALA A 134 10.67 8.74 4.14
C ALA A 134 11.05 8.16 5.52
N PRO A 135 11.97 8.78 6.27
CA PRO A 135 12.28 8.38 7.64
C PRO A 135 11.01 8.59 8.48
N GLY A 136 10.42 7.48 8.94
CA GLY A 136 9.00 7.39 9.24
C GLY A 136 8.39 8.58 9.96
N THR A 137 7.49 9.33 9.30
CA THR A 137 6.41 10.14 9.87
C THR A 137 5.72 11.00 8.79
N LYS A 138 4.42 11.27 9.03
CA LYS A 138 3.64 12.46 8.62
C LYS A 138 3.72 12.93 7.17
N TRP A 139 2.66 12.66 6.41
CA TRP A 139 2.36 13.36 5.17
C TRP A 139 1.31 14.45 5.44
N CYS A 140 1.71 15.71 5.35
CA CYS A 140 0.78 16.82 5.19
C CYS A 140 0.66 17.09 3.68
N THR A 141 -0.49 16.74 3.08
CA THR A 141 -0.88 17.23 1.75
C THR A 141 -2.10 18.11 1.87
#